data_AF-A0A0K2RHS2-F1
#
_entry.id   AF-A0A0K2RHS2-F1
#
_cell.length_a   1.000
_cell.length_b   1.000
_cell.length_c   1.000
_cell.angle_alpha   90.00
_cell.angle_beta   90.00
_cell.angle_gamma   90.00
#
_symmetry.space_group_name_H-M   'P 1'
#
loop_
_entity.id
_entity.type
_entity.pdbx_description
1 polymer ?
#
loop_
_entity_poly.entity_id
_entity_poly.type
_entity_poly.pdbx_seq_one_letter_code
_entity_poly.pdbx_strand_id
1 'polypeptide(L)'
;MFFPKPGVTLGSPMQVKSQAKEGFPENVSFRKHQVAFTAVNIPGSDNSMLPWTGLGQSQPTAAQVDEVQQRTEADIQELRGTFRKARNNGDRAVVVMTQADMFDPTVAAPSQADFGAFKPLVQTLIEESNSFGGPVYLINGDSHVYNQDHPLAAGSAWLSFYGQARAAKNLTRITVDGSNNAKDWLKVTVNPEEATSVMSFERVPFTHPAS
;
A
#
# COMPACT_ATOMS: atom_id res chain seq x y z
N MET A 1 -1.31 -7.24 -12.25
CA MET A 1 -1.35 -6.28 -13.37
C MET A 1 -0.20 -6.65 -14.30
N PHE A 2 -0.43 -6.84 -15.59
CA PHE A 2 0.67 -6.97 -16.54
C PHE A 2 1.14 -5.56 -16.91
N PHE A 3 2.45 -5.31 -16.88
CA PHE A 3 3.07 -4.05 -17.29
C PHE A 3 3.62 -4.22 -18.71
N PRO A 4 2.79 -4.13 -19.76
CA PRO A 4 3.25 -4.34 -21.14
C PRO A 4 4.31 -3.32 -21.56
N LYS A 5 4.34 -2.16 -20.88
CA LYS A 5 5.34 -1.11 -21.03
C LYS A 5 5.69 -0.57 -19.62
N PRO A 6 6.75 -1.06 -18.98
CA PRO A 6 7.17 -0.54 -17.68
C PRO A 6 7.39 0.98 -17.73
N GLY A 7 7.05 1.68 -16.64
CA GLY A 7 7.12 3.14 -16.56
C GLY A 7 5.94 3.89 -17.18
N VAL A 8 4.89 3.21 -17.64
CA VAL A 8 3.68 3.84 -18.19
C VAL A 8 2.41 3.22 -17.60
N THR A 9 1.48 4.06 -17.15
CA THR A 9 0.17 3.58 -16.64
C THR A 9 -0.77 3.12 -17.76
N LEU A 10 -1.76 2.30 -17.40
CA LEU A 10 -2.89 1.96 -18.27
C LEU A 10 -3.95 3.09 -18.29
N GLY A 11 -4.96 2.96 -19.15
CA GLY A 11 -6.05 3.94 -19.25
C GLY A 11 -5.61 5.20 -20.00
N SER A 12 -5.75 6.37 -19.36
CA SER A 12 -5.14 7.63 -19.83
C SER A 12 -3.64 7.61 -19.47
N PRO A 13 -2.72 7.30 -20.40
CA PRO A 13 -1.37 6.91 -20.03
C PRO A 13 -0.56 8.07 -19.46
N MET A 14 0.16 7.80 -18.38
CA MET A 14 1.03 8.72 -17.67
C MET A 14 2.41 8.08 -17.50
N GLN A 15 3.46 8.90 -17.63
CA GLN A 15 4.82 8.47 -17.31
C GLN A 15 5.00 8.35 -15.79
N VAL A 16 5.59 7.25 -15.35
CA VAL A 16 5.95 6.99 -13.96
C VAL A 16 7.39 6.48 -13.90
N LYS A 17 8.06 6.71 -12.77
CA LYS A 17 9.34 6.04 -12.51
C LYS A 17 9.04 4.60 -12.11
N SER A 18 9.84 3.65 -12.60
CA SER A 18 9.68 2.23 -12.34
C SER A 18 11.01 1.60 -11.98
N GLN A 19 11.00 0.60 -11.11
CA GLN A 19 12.17 -0.23 -10.78
C GLN A 19 12.37 -1.41 -11.75
N ALA A 20 11.93 -1.27 -13.00
CA ALA A 20 12.05 -2.32 -14.01
C ALA A 20 13.51 -2.73 -14.30
N LYS A 21 14.49 -1.82 -14.11
CA LYS A 21 15.91 -2.14 -14.31
C LYS A 21 16.44 -3.05 -13.21
N GLU A 22 15.84 -2.97 -12.03
CA GLU A 22 16.13 -3.76 -10.85
C GLU A 22 15.32 -5.07 -10.81
N GLY A 23 14.44 -5.30 -11.80
CA GLY A 23 13.63 -6.51 -11.91
C GLY A 23 12.22 -6.41 -11.30
N PHE A 24 11.83 -5.24 -10.80
CA PHE A 24 10.55 -5.01 -10.11
C PHE A 24 9.70 -3.96 -10.85
N PRO A 25 9.22 -4.25 -12.07
CA PRO A 25 8.47 -3.28 -12.88
C PRO A 25 7.16 -2.81 -12.22
N GLU A 26 6.61 -3.59 -11.29
CA GLU A 26 5.43 -3.30 -10.48
C GLU A 26 5.66 -2.10 -9.55
N ASN A 27 6.90 -1.89 -9.10
CA ASN A 27 7.26 -0.82 -8.20
C ASN A 27 7.38 0.47 -9.00
N VAL A 28 6.49 1.42 -8.69
CA VAL A 28 6.39 2.66 -9.41
C VAL A 28 6.21 3.86 -8.50
N SER A 29 6.80 4.99 -8.87
CA SER A 29 6.54 6.27 -8.22
C SER A 29 6.29 7.39 -9.23
N PHE A 30 5.45 8.34 -8.82
CA PHE A 30 5.16 9.55 -9.58
C PHE A 30 4.78 10.69 -8.64
N ARG A 31 4.70 11.90 -9.18
CA ARG A 31 4.34 13.10 -8.43
C ARG A 31 3.29 13.87 -9.19
N LYS A 32 2.24 14.30 -8.49
CA LYS A 32 1.16 15.10 -9.07
C LYS A 32 0.60 16.07 -8.03
N HIS A 33 0.38 17.33 -8.40
CA HIS A 33 -0.16 18.36 -7.50
C HIS A 33 0.57 18.44 -6.15
N GLN A 34 1.92 18.36 -6.17
CA GLN A 34 2.78 18.33 -4.99
C GLN A 34 2.50 17.17 -4.01
N VAL A 35 1.93 16.07 -4.49
CA VAL A 35 1.77 14.83 -3.76
C VAL A 35 2.66 13.77 -4.40
N ALA A 36 3.46 13.09 -3.58
CA ALA A 36 4.25 11.95 -4.01
C ALA A 36 3.42 10.68 -3.90
N PHE A 37 3.45 9.85 -4.95
CA PHE A 37 2.74 8.58 -5.01
C PHE A 37 3.75 7.46 -5.23
N THR A 38 3.52 6.32 -4.58
CA THR A 38 4.23 5.08 -4.86
C THR A 38 3.27 3.90 -4.81
N ALA A 39 3.45 2.94 -5.70
CA ALA A 39 2.88 1.59 -5.58
C ALA A 39 4.03 0.60 -5.39
N VAL A 40 3.88 -0.33 -4.45
CA VAL A 40 4.87 -1.37 -4.14
C VAL A 40 4.21 -2.76 -4.10
N ASN A 41 4.94 -3.80 -4.47
CA ASN A 41 4.37 -5.12 -4.73
C ASN A 41 4.28 -5.99 -3.47
N ILE A 42 3.21 -5.76 -2.70
CA ILE A 42 2.95 -6.47 -1.44
C ILE A 42 1.63 -7.28 -1.58
N PRO A 43 1.70 -8.60 -1.85
CA PRO A 43 0.53 -9.48 -1.93
C PRO A 43 -0.04 -9.88 -0.55
N GLY A 44 -1.35 -10.15 -0.48
CA GLY A 44 -2.10 -10.31 0.78
C GLY A 44 -1.85 -11.59 1.57
N SER A 45 -1.51 -12.70 0.90
CA SER A 45 -1.28 -14.00 1.57
C SER A 45 0.10 -14.06 2.24
N ASP A 46 0.23 -13.39 3.38
CA ASP A 46 1.48 -13.21 4.14
C ASP A 46 2.63 -12.73 3.24
N ASN A 47 2.41 -11.70 2.40
CA ASN A 47 3.40 -11.24 1.43
C ASN A 47 3.90 -12.38 0.52
N SER A 48 3.02 -13.28 0.09
CA SER A 48 3.34 -14.50 -0.67
C SER A 48 4.24 -15.50 0.09
N MET A 49 4.19 -15.52 1.43
CA MET A 49 4.84 -16.54 2.26
C MET A 49 3.90 -17.68 2.68
N LEU A 50 2.61 -17.63 2.34
CA LEU A 50 1.78 -18.83 2.45
C LEU A 50 2.15 -19.86 1.37
N PRO A 51 2.05 -21.18 1.65
CA PRO A 51 2.40 -22.21 0.67
C PRO A 51 1.58 -22.10 -0.62
N TRP A 52 2.21 -22.33 -1.77
CA TRP A 52 1.52 -22.44 -3.06
C TRP A 52 0.81 -23.79 -3.20
N THR A 53 -0.27 -23.96 -2.45
CA THR A 53 -1.06 -25.21 -2.40
C THR A 53 -1.64 -25.61 -3.75
N GLY A 54 -1.96 -24.64 -4.62
CA GLY A 54 -2.36 -24.89 -6.01
C GLY A 54 -1.30 -25.57 -6.87
N LEU A 55 -0.03 -25.56 -6.43
CA LEU A 55 1.10 -26.26 -7.04
C LEU A 55 1.54 -27.48 -6.21
N GLY A 56 0.73 -27.94 -5.26
CA GLY A 56 1.02 -29.07 -4.39
C GLY A 56 2.06 -28.80 -3.30
N GLN A 57 2.43 -27.53 -3.07
CA GLN A 57 3.38 -27.16 -2.02
C GLN A 57 2.67 -27.07 -0.66
N SER A 58 3.23 -27.72 0.36
CA SER A 58 2.73 -27.67 1.74
C SER A 58 3.47 -26.67 2.63
N GLN A 59 4.60 -26.14 2.14
CA GLN A 59 5.45 -25.14 2.77
C GLN A 59 6.01 -24.19 1.69
N PRO A 60 6.46 -22.98 2.05
CA PRO A 60 7.15 -22.10 1.11
C PRO A 60 8.42 -22.76 0.57
N THR A 61 8.63 -22.67 -0.73
CA THR A 61 9.85 -23.18 -1.36
C THR A 61 11.02 -22.22 -1.14
N ALA A 62 12.27 -22.69 -1.25
CA ALA A 62 13.44 -21.81 -1.18
C ALA A 62 13.37 -20.67 -2.21
N ALA A 63 12.96 -20.98 -3.45
CA ALA A 63 12.79 -19.97 -4.50
C ALA A 63 11.71 -18.93 -4.18
N GLN A 64 10.63 -19.33 -3.52
CA GLN A 64 9.59 -18.43 -3.05
C GLN A 64 10.13 -17.51 -1.94
N VAL A 65 10.86 -18.05 -0.97
CA VAL A 65 11.49 -17.25 0.09
C VAL A 65 12.47 -16.23 -0.48
N ASP A 66 13.34 -16.65 -1.41
CA ASP A 66 14.31 -15.78 -2.07
C ASP A 66 13.62 -14.65 -2.86
N GLU A 67 12.55 -14.97 -3.59
CA GLU A 67 11.78 -13.99 -4.35
C GLU A 67 11.08 -12.98 -3.43
N VAL A 68 10.43 -13.44 -2.36
CA VAL A 68 9.78 -12.56 -1.38
C VAL A 68 10.78 -11.64 -0.71
N GLN A 69 11.96 -12.16 -0.35
CA GLN A 69 13.02 -11.37 0.26
C GLN A 69 13.49 -10.24 -0.68
N GLN A 70 13.84 -10.59 -1.92
CA GLN A 70 14.33 -9.61 -2.90
C GLN A 70 13.28 -8.56 -3.24
N ARG A 71 12.02 -8.98 -3.43
CA ARG A 71 10.89 -8.08 -3.67
C ARG A 71 10.66 -7.12 -2.50
N THR A 72 10.62 -7.65 -1.28
CA THR A 72 10.39 -6.83 -0.08
C THR A 72 11.52 -5.80 0.11
N GLU A 73 12.76 -6.17 -0.19
CA GLU A 73 13.88 -5.22 -0.17
C GLU A 73 13.69 -4.10 -1.21
N ALA A 74 13.31 -4.44 -2.44
CA ALA A 74 13.04 -3.47 -3.50
C ALA A 74 11.87 -2.53 -3.16
N ASP A 75 10.79 -3.07 -2.58
CA ASP A 75 9.63 -2.31 -2.10
C ASP A 75 10.03 -1.29 -1.03
N ILE A 76 10.84 -1.72 -0.05
CA ILE A 76 11.36 -0.85 1.00
C ILE A 76 12.27 0.24 0.40
N GLN A 77 13.11 -0.10 -0.58
CA GLN A 77 13.95 0.87 -1.26
C GLN A 77 13.12 1.91 -2.03
N GLU A 78 12.06 1.50 -2.72
CA GLU A 78 11.13 2.41 -3.42
C GLU A 78 10.40 3.32 -2.42
N LEU A 79 9.87 2.74 -1.35
CA LEU A 79 9.14 3.46 -0.31
C LEU A 79 10.02 4.55 0.31
N ARG A 80 11.21 4.18 0.81
CA ARG A 80 12.17 5.13 1.38
C ARG A 80 12.60 6.18 0.34
N GLY A 81 12.78 5.75 -0.92
CA GLY A 81 13.12 6.65 -2.03
C GLY A 81 12.06 7.71 -2.29
N THR A 82 10.79 7.31 -2.26
CA THR A 82 9.64 8.21 -2.43
C THR A 82 9.56 9.21 -1.29
N PHE A 83 9.66 8.76 -0.04
CA PHE A 83 9.64 9.65 1.13
C PHE A 83 10.82 10.64 1.15
N ARG A 84 12.03 10.19 0.83
CA ARG A 84 13.19 11.10 0.68
C ARG A 84 12.94 12.18 -0.36
N LYS A 85 12.43 11.82 -1.55
CA LYS A 85 12.10 12.79 -2.60
C LYS A 85 10.99 13.75 -2.14
N ALA A 86 9.95 13.24 -1.49
CA ALA A 86 8.85 14.04 -0.95
C ALA A 86 9.34 15.10 0.05
N ARG A 87 10.23 14.71 0.98
CA ARG A 87 10.89 15.65 1.91
C ARG A 87 11.70 16.71 1.17
N ASN A 88 12.53 16.30 0.22
CA ASN A 88 13.40 17.23 -0.53
C ASN A 88 12.60 18.21 -1.39
N ASN A 89 11.45 17.79 -1.91
CA ASN A 89 10.59 18.61 -2.75
C ASN A 89 9.62 19.50 -1.96
N GLY A 90 9.48 19.30 -0.65
CA GLY A 90 8.44 19.95 0.16
C GLY A 90 7.03 19.50 -0.24
N ASP A 91 6.84 18.21 -0.55
CA ASP A 91 5.53 17.68 -0.97
C ASP A 91 4.51 17.74 0.18
N ARG A 92 3.25 17.99 -0.18
CA ARG A 92 2.12 18.17 0.75
C ARG A 92 1.68 16.86 1.38
N ALA A 93 1.84 15.74 0.68
CA ALA A 93 1.48 14.41 1.16
C ALA A 93 2.28 13.31 0.45
N VAL A 94 2.29 12.12 1.06
CA VAL A 94 2.74 10.87 0.43
C VAL A 94 1.58 9.89 0.38
N VAL A 95 1.38 9.25 -0.77
CA VAL A 95 0.44 8.14 -0.97
C VAL A 95 1.22 6.87 -1.25
N VAL A 96 0.96 5.84 -0.47
CA VAL A 96 1.52 4.50 -0.64
C VAL A 96 0.38 3.57 -1.01
N MET A 97 0.56 2.81 -2.10
CA MET A 97 -0.43 1.87 -2.59
C MET A 97 0.14 0.45 -2.53
N THR A 98 -0.61 -0.47 -1.95
CA THR A 98 -0.29 -1.91 -1.88
C THR A 98 -1.52 -2.72 -2.27
N GLN A 99 -1.36 -4.01 -2.56
CA GLN A 99 -2.53 -4.89 -2.66
C GLN A 99 -2.99 -5.31 -1.26
N ALA A 100 -2.07 -5.84 -0.44
CA ALA A 100 -2.37 -6.42 0.87
C ALA A 100 -3.02 -5.46 1.86
N ASP A 101 -3.98 -5.98 2.62
CA ASP A 101 -4.44 -5.37 3.86
C ASP A 101 -3.66 -5.95 5.04
N MET A 102 -2.56 -5.29 5.40
CA MET A 102 -1.71 -5.71 6.52
C MET A 102 -2.36 -5.51 7.90
N PHE A 103 -3.56 -4.94 7.94
CA PHE A 103 -4.28 -4.60 9.17
C PHE A 103 -5.77 -4.98 9.05
N ASP A 104 -6.04 -6.14 8.45
CA ASP A 104 -7.38 -6.59 8.09
C ASP A 104 -8.34 -6.59 9.32
N PRO A 105 -9.35 -5.70 9.35
CA PRO A 105 -10.26 -5.61 10.48
C PRO A 105 -11.27 -6.77 10.55
N THR A 106 -11.37 -7.59 9.50
CA THR A 106 -12.26 -8.76 9.44
C THR A 106 -11.65 -9.99 10.11
N VAL A 107 -10.33 -9.97 10.37
CA VAL A 107 -9.61 -11.05 11.05
C VAL A 107 -9.58 -10.80 12.55
N ALA A 108 -10.45 -11.50 13.29
CA ALA A 108 -10.60 -11.33 14.75
C ALA A 108 -9.35 -11.74 15.56
N ALA A 109 -8.55 -12.68 15.05
CA ALA A 109 -7.36 -13.21 15.73
C ALA A 109 -6.21 -13.38 14.72
N PRO A 110 -5.51 -12.28 14.35
CA PRO A 110 -4.40 -12.36 13.41
C PRO A 110 -3.26 -13.20 14.00
N SER A 111 -2.59 -13.97 13.13
CA SER A 111 -1.47 -14.82 13.50
C SER A 111 -0.19 -14.37 12.80
N GLN A 112 0.97 -14.62 13.41
CA GLN A 112 2.26 -14.35 12.76
C GLN A 112 2.50 -15.20 11.51
N ALA A 113 1.80 -16.34 11.37
CA ALA A 113 1.91 -17.19 10.19
C ALA A 113 1.18 -16.62 8.97
N ASP A 114 0.20 -15.72 9.18
CA ASP A 114 -0.62 -15.16 8.10
C ASP A 114 -0.27 -13.70 7.78
N PHE A 115 0.42 -13.01 8.69
CA PHE A 115 0.74 -11.58 8.55
C PHE A 115 2.19 -11.21 8.89
N GLY A 116 3.00 -12.14 9.41
CA GLY A 116 4.34 -11.84 9.93
C GLY A 116 5.29 -11.26 8.88
N ALA A 117 5.14 -11.66 7.61
CA ALA A 117 6.00 -11.22 6.52
C ALA A 117 5.81 -9.74 6.15
N PHE A 118 4.75 -9.08 6.63
CA PHE A 118 4.52 -7.65 6.41
C PHE A 118 5.35 -6.75 7.33
N LYS A 119 5.90 -7.29 8.42
CA LYS A 119 6.59 -6.53 9.46
C LYS A 119 7.66 -5.55 8.94
N PRO A 120 8.54 -5.91 7.97
CA PRO A 120 9.56 -4.99 7.47
C PRO A 120 8.97 -3.73 6.80
N LEU A 121 7.87 -3.89 6.05
CA LEU A 121 7.18 -2.77 5.41
C LEU A 121 6.44 -1.92 6.45
N VAL A 122 5.76 -2.54 7.42
CA VAL A 122 5.08 -1.84 8.52
C VAL A 122 6.06 -0.98 9.31
N GLN A 123 7.23 -1.52 9.66
CA GLN A 123 8.28 -0.75 10.33
C GLN A 123 8.73 0.44 9.47
N THR A 124 8.99 0.22 8.18
CA THR A 124 9.43 1.28 7.27
C THR A 124 8.37 2.37 7.11
N LEU A 125 7.08 2.02 7.05
CA LEU A 125 5.98 2.96 7.01
C LEU A 125 5.95 3.85 8.26
N ILE A 126 6.14 3.28 9.46
CA ILE A 126 6.18 4.06 10.70
C ILE A 126 7.36 5.02 10.70
N GLU A 127 8.56 4.55 10.34
CA GLU A 127 9.79 5.34 10.30
C GLU A 127 9.68 6.53 9.34
N GLU A 128 9.23 6.26 8.11
CA GLU A 128 9.14 7.28 7.07
C GLU A 128 7.98 8.25 7.31
N SER A 129 6.82 7.77 7.79
CA SER A 129 5.70 8.63 8.16
C SER A 129 6.08 9.61 9.26
N ASN A 130 6.74 9.12 10.31
CA ASN A 130 7.20 9.97 11.42
C ASN A 130 8.30 10.96 11.03
N SER A 131 9.02 10.69 9.94
CA SER A 131 10.06 11.57 9.42
C SER A 131 9.53 12.56 8.37
N PHE A 132 8.30 12.39 7.90
CA PHE A 132 7.66 13.26 6.92
C PHE A 132 6.71 14.24 7.62
N GLY A 133 6.79 15.52 7.25
CA GLY A 133 6.05 16.59 7.92
C GLY A 133 4.56 16.71 7.54
N GLY A 134 4.11 16.02 6.50
CA GLY A 134 2.72 16.06 5.99
C GLY A 134 1.96 14.76 6.21
N PRO A 135 0.67 14.69 5.85
CA PRO A 135 -0.11 13.46 5.91
C PRO A 135 0.43 12.35 4.98
N VAL A 136 0.30 11.11 5.44
CA VAL A 136 0.60 9.89 4.69
C VAL A 136 -0.69 9.10 4.52
N TYR A 137 -0.96 8.66 3.30
CA TYR A 137 -2.12 7.83 2.98
C TYR A 137 -1.66 6.46 2.52
N LEU A 138 -2.10 5.40 3.19
CA LEU A 138 -1.95 4.02 2.74
C LEU A 138 -3.25 3.60 2.07
N ILE A 139 -3.21 3.20 0.79
CA ILE A 139 -4.38 2.73 0.06
C ILE A 139 -4.15 1.27 -0.32
N ASN A 140 -5.07 0.39 0.07
CA ASN A 140 -4.98 -1.04 -0.20
C ASN A 140 -6.34 -1.66 -0.55
N GLY A 141 -6.32 -2.94 -0.93
CA GLY A 141 -7.50 -3.79 -1.13
C GLY A 141 -7.48 -4.96 -0.15
N ASP A 142 -7.69 -6.18 -0.65
CA ASP A 142 -7.50 -7.47 0.04
C ASP A 142 -8.63 -7.89 0.99
N SER A 143 -8.94 -7.13 2.02
CA SER A 143 -9.98 -7.49 3.02
C SER A 143 -11.41 -7.41 2.49
N HIS A 144 -11.60 -6.88 1.27
CA HIS A 144 -12.89 -6.74 0.57
C HIS A 144 -13.94 -5.90 1.30
N VAL A 145 -13.54 -5.12 2.31
CA VAL A 145 -14.43 -4.26 3.09
C VAL A 145 -13.84 -2.87 3.15
N TYR A 146 -14.63 -1.87 2.77
CA TYR A 146 -14.21 -0.48 2.90
C TYR A 146 -13.89 -0.14 4.35
N ASN A 147 -12.71 0.46 4.55
CA ASN A 147 -12.30 0.96 5.84
C ASN A 147 -11.50 2.26 5.69
N GLN A 148 -11.66 3.17 6.64
CA GLN A 148 -10.85 4.37 6.75
C GLN A 148 -10.47 4.59 8.21
N ASP A 149 -9.20 4.36 8.54
CA ASP A 149 -8.73 4.34 9.92
C ASP A 149 -7.24 4.68 10.08
N HIS A 150 -6.75 4.52 11.31
CA HIS A 150 -5.35 4.77 11.68
C HIS A 150 -4.75 3.51 12.32
N PRO A 151 -4.42 2.47 11.53
CA PRO A 151 -4.06 1.16 12.06
C PRO A 151 -2.73 1.19 12.83
N LEU A 152 -1.94 2.26 12.68
CA LEU A 152 -0.65 2.46 13.34
C LEU A 152 -0.66 3.62 14.34
N ALA A 153 -1.84 4.14 14.74
CA ALA A 153 -1.96 5.15 15.77
C ALA A 153 -1.59 4.61 17.16
N ALA A 154 -1.29 5.52 18.09
CA ALA A 154 -0.99 5.16 19.48
C ALA A 154 -2.16 4.39 20.11
N GLY A 155 -1.86 3.27 20.76
CA GLY A 155 -2.86 2.37 21.35
C GLY A 155 -3.42 1.31 20.39
N SER A 156 -3.06 1.33 19.11
CA SER A 156 -3.48 0.27 18.17
C SER A 156 -2.88 -1.08 18.55
N ALA A 157 -3.71 -2.14 18.53
CA ALA A 157 -3.28 -3.52 18.74
C ALA A 157 -2.28 -4.00 17.67
N TRP A 158 -2.32 -3.42 16.47
CA TRP A 158 -1.40 -3.75 15.39
C TRP A 158 0.04 -3.35 15.68
N LEU A 159 0.27 -2.33 16.52
CA LEU A 159 1.62 -1.98 16.97
C LEU A 159 2.23 -3.14 17.76
N SER A 160 1.50 -3.66 18.75
CA SER A 160 1.94 -4.82 19.53
C SER A 160 2.09 -6.07 18.67
N PHE A 161 1.14 -6.32 17.77
CA PHE A 161 1.18 -7.46 16.85
C PHE A 161 2.46 -7.47 15.99
N TYR A 162 2.84 -6.33 15.41
CA TYR A 162 4.06 -6.21 14.60
C TYR A 162 5.32 -5.93 15.43
N GLY A 163 5.24 -5.89 16.75
CA GLY A 163 6.36 -5.59 17.65
C GLY A 163 6.92 -4.18 17.49
N GLN A 164 6.07 -3.19 17.20
CA GLN A 164 6.43 -1.80 16.95
C GLN A 164 6.25 -0.95 18.21
N ALA A 165 7.33 -0.35 18.70
CA ALA A 165 7.30 0.48 19.90
C ALA A 165 6.78 1.90 19.66
N ARG A 166 6.71 2.35 18.41
CA ARG A 166 6.32 3.72 18.03
C ARG A 166 5.11 3.68 17.11
N ALA A 167 4.18 4.60 17.34
CA ALA A 167 3.06 4.84 16.45
C ALA A 167 3.49 5.65 15.21
N ALA A 168 2.74 5.55 14.12
CA ALA A 168 2.80 6.51 13.02
C ALA A 168 1.87 7.69 13.34
N LYS A 169 2.41 8.91 13.34
CA LYS A 169 1.67 10.11 13.78
C LYS A 169 0.65 10.64 12.76
N ASN A 170 0.86 10.34 11.49
CA ASN A 170 0.26 11.03 10.34
C ASN A 170 -0.17 10.05 9.23
N LEU A 171 -0.32 8.76 9.55
CA LEU A 171 -0.75 7.75 8.59
C LEU A 171 -2.26 7.49 8.71
N THR A 172 -2.96 7.65 7.59
CA THR A 172 -4.36 7.24 7.42
C THR A 172 -4.40 6.11 6.40
N ARG A 173 -5.06 5.01 6.73
CA ARG A 173 -5.32 3.92 5.78
C ARG A 173 -6.71 4.09 5.16
N ILE A 174 -6.81 3.74 3.88
CA ILE A 174 -8.06 3.54 3.16
C ILE A 174 -8.01 2.16 2.49
N THR A 175 -8.86 1.24 2.93
CA THR A 175 -9.09 -0.03 2.25
C THR A 175 -10.31 0.11 1.33
N VAL A 176 -10.23 -0.35 0.09
CA VAL A 176 -11.35 -0.36 -0.85
C VAL A 176 -12.19 -1.64 -0.75
N ASP A 177 -13.49 -1.54 -1.07
CA ASP A 177 -14.35 -2.72 -1.25
C ASP A 177 -13.84 -3.61 -2.39
N GLY A 178 -14.12 -4.91 -2.30
CA GLY A 178 -13.70 -5.90 -3.30
C GLY A 178 -14.60 -7.12 -3.35
N SER A 179 -14.31 -8.03 -4.27
CA SER A 179 -15.08 -9.28 -4.45
C SER A 179 -16.60 -9.02 -4.53
N ASN A 180 -17.42 -9.84 -3.88
CA ASN A 180 -18.88 -9.71 -3.84
C ASN A 180 -19.38 -8.44 -3.11
N ASN A 181 -18.49 -7.70 -2.43
CA ASN A 181 -18.82 -6.43 -1.76
C ASN A 181 -18.57 -5.20 -2.64
N ALA A 182 -17.92 -5.36 -3.80
CA ALA A 182 -17.68 -4.26 -4.71
C ALA A 182 -19.02 -3.73 -5.26
N LYS A 183 -19.47 -2.58 -4.73
CA LYS A 183 -20.69 -1.87 -5.14
C LYS A 183 -20.40 -0.44 -5.59
N ASP A 184 -19.17 0.00 -5.40
CA ASP A 184 -18.68 1.33 -5.71
C ASP A 184 -17.20 1.28 -6.13
N TRP A 185 -16.72 2.39 -6.65
CA TRP A 185 -15.30 2.66 -6.82
C TRP A 185 -14.91 3.85 -5.95
N LEU A 186 -13.67 3.83 -5.46
CA LEU A 186 -13.13 4.92 -4.66
C LEU A 186 -12.61 6.04 -5.57
N LYS A 187 -13.24 7.21 -5.49
CA LYS A 187 -12.73 8.44 -6.07
C LYS A 187 -11.82 9.13 -5.05
N VAL A 188 -10.56 9.31 -5.44
CA VAL A 188 -9.57 10.06 -4.66
C VAL A 188 -9.34 11.42 -5.33
N THR A 189 -9.53 12.50 -4.57
CA THR A 189 -9.29 13.86 -5.05
C THR A 189 -8.14 14.49 -4.27
N VAL A 190 -7.13 15.00 -4.97
CA VAL A 190 -6.12 15.89 -4.38
C VAL A 190 -6.72 17.29 -4.31
N ASN A 191 -6.90 17.79 -3.10
CA ASN A 191 -7.57 19.07 -2.87
C ASN A 191 -6.62 20.26 -3.14
N PRO A 192 -7.17 21.46 -3.44
CA PRO A 192 -6.40 22.70 -3.50
C PRO A 192 -5.58 22.98 -2.24
N GLU A 193 -4.60 23.89 -2.32
CA GLU A 193 -3.69 24.20 -1.20
C GLU A 193 -4.40 24.84 -0.01
N GLU A 194 -5.50 25.55 -0.26
CA GLU A 194 -6.31 26.25 0.74
C GLU A 194 -7.24 25.31 1.52
N ALA A 195 -7.39 24.06 1.08
CA ALA A 195 -8.23 23.08 1.74
C ALA A 195 -7.58 22.57 3.04
N THR A 196 -8.41 22.26 4.04
CA THR A 196 -7.96 21.76 5.35
C THR A 196 -7.30 20.38 5.28
N SER A 197 -7.67 19.57 4.30
CA SER A 197 -7.12 18.22 4.07
C SER A 197 -6.52 18.14 2.67
N VAL A 198 -5.37 17.47 2.52
CA VAL A 198 -4.70 17.31 1.20
C VAL A 198 -5.49 16.40 0.25
N MET A 199 -6.20 15.40 0.78
CA MET A 199 -7.01 14.47 -0.01
C MET A 199 -8.42 14.32 0.55
N SER A 200 -9.36 14.05 -0.35
CA SER A 200 -10.72 13.61 -0.04
C SER A 200 -11.03 12.29 -0.75
N PHE A 201 -11.89 11.49 -0.12
CA PHE A 201 -12.24 10.13 -0.51
C PHE A 201 -13.76 10.02 -0.62
N GLU A 202 -14.24 9.57 -1.78
CA GLU A 202 -15.66 9.42 -2.07
C GLU A 202 -15.91 8.03 -2.65
N ARG A 203 -16.83 7.27 -2.04
CA ARG A 203 -17.31 6.00 -2.60
C ARG A 203 -18.39 6.31 -3.61
N VAL A 204 -18.13 6.04 -4.88
CA VAL A 204 -19.05 6.32 -5.98
C VAL A 204 -19.73 5.03 -6.42
N PRO A 205 -21.05 4.86 -6.19
CA PRO A 205 -21.76 3.65 -6.58
C PRO A 205 -21.60 3.33 -8.07
N PHE A 206 -21.55 2.05 -8.41
CA PHE A 206 -21.64 1.63 -9.79
C PHE A 206 -23.00 2.05 -10.38
N THR A 207 -22.99 3.01 -11.29
CA THR A 207 -24.18 3.32 -12.08
C THR A 207 -24.26 2.29 -13.21
N HIS A 208 -25.32 1.49 -13.24
CA HIS A 208 -25.67 0.78 -14.47
C HIS A 208 -26.05 1.84 -15.51
N PRO A 209 -25.58 1.77 -16.77
CA PRO A 209 -26.21 2.58 -17.81
C PRO A 209 -27.70 2.24 -17.81
N ALA A 210 -28.56 3.26 -17.91
CA ALA A 210 -29.99 3.04 -18.11
C ALA A 210 -30.14 2.13 -19.34
N SER A 211 -30.66 0.93 -19.11
CA SER A 211 -31.01 -0.06 -20.14
C SER A 211 -32.05 0.48 -21.09
#